data_AF-A0A970RJZ8-F1
#
_entry.id   AF-A0A970RJZ8-F1
#
_cell.length_a   1.000
_cell.length_b   1.000
_cell.length_c   1.000
_cell.angle_alpha   90.00
_cell.angle_beta   90.00
_cell.angle_gamma   90.00
#
_symmetry.space_group_name_H-M   'P 1'
#
loop_
_entity.id
_entity.type
_entity.pdbx_description
1 polymer ?
#
loop_
_entity_poly.entity_id
_entity_poly.type
_entity_poly.pdbx_seq_one_letter_code
_entity_poly.pdbx_strand_id
1 'polypeptide(L)'
;KDIHPTYHLYTLNIDPKKAGGDISTLKLKLADRGIATSSHFTPLYRLAIFSRLGYPIEAIKETCPVAEQLFLHQITHASIYALVNEQLEYMATSILETIEEMQREAW
;
A
#
# COMPACT_ATOMS: atom_id res chain seq x y z
N LYS A 1 24.76 18.99 -8.55
CA LYS A 1 24.83 17.52 -8.49
C LYS A 1 23.40 17.04 -8.45
N ASP A 2 22.99 16.21 -9.40
CA ASP A 2 21.62 15.69 -9.44
C ASP A 2 21.46 14.58 -8.39
N ILE A 3 20.32 14.60 -7.70
CA ILE A 3 19.97 13.60 -6.69
C ILE A 3 19.05 12.59 -7.35
N HIS A 4 19.42 11.31 -7.28
CA HIS A 4 18.61 10.20 -7.79
C HIS A 4 18.14 9.32 -6.64
N PRO A 5 16.92 8.76 -6.71
CA PRO A 5 16.46 7.79 -5.72
C PRO A 5 17.27 6.50 -5.82
N THR A 6 17.48 5.85 -4.68
CA THR A 6 18.10 4.51 -4.60
C THR A 6 17.11 3.38 -4.89
N TYR A 7 15.83 3.72 -5.11
CA TYR A 7 14.73 2.79 -5.33
C TYR A 7 14.62 1.71 -4.24
N HIS A 8 14.77 2.10 -2.97
CA HIS A 8 14.75 1.15 -1.86
C HIS A 8 13.39 0.44 -1.71
N LEU A 9 12.30 1.15 -1.96
CA LEU A 9 10.96 0.60 -1.91
C LEU A 9 10.21 0.96 -3.18
N TYR A 10 9.43 0.01 -3.70
CA TYR A 10 8.54 0.27 -4.82
C TYR A 10 7.13 0.50 -4.30
N THR A 11 6.70 1.76 -4.27
CA THR A 11 5.36 2.14 -3.81
C THR A 11 4.31 1.75 -4.85
N LEU A 12 3.38 0.89 -4.46
CA LEU A 12 2.14 0.66 -5.18
C LEU A 12 1.09 1.62 -4.65
N ASN A 13 0.57 2.48 -5.52
CA ASN A 13 -0.47 3.45 -5.19
C ASN A 13 -1.65 3.25 -6.14
N ILE A 14 -2.83 2.98 -5.57
CA ILE A 14 -4.06 2.79 -6.34
C ILE A 14 -5.07 3.90 -6.06
N ASP A 15 -5.88 4.19 -7.07
CA ASP A 15 -7.14 4.91 -6.90
C ASP A 15 -8.25 3.88 -6.66
N PRO A 16 -8.84 3.79 -5.45
CA PRO A 16 -9.82 2.75 -5.13
C PRO A 16 -11.03 2.76 -6.06
N LYS A 17 -11.44 3.95 -6.54
CA LYS A 17 -12.57 4.09 -7.45
C LYS A 17 -12.29 3.48 -8.82
N LYS A 18 -11.04 3.56 -9.28
CA LYS A 18 -10.60 2.96 -10.55
C LYS A 18 -10.24 1.50 -10.39
N ALA A 19 -9.75 1.10 -9.22
CA ALA A 19 -9.32 -0.26 -8.94
C ALA A 19 -10.48 -1.22 -8.63
N GLY A 20 -11.68 -0.72 -8.31
CA GLY A 20 -12.81 -1.57 -7.90
C GLY A 20 -12.72 -2.06 -6.45
N GLY A 21 -11.81 -1.48 -5.66
CA GLY A 21 -11.57 -1.83 -4.26
C GLY A 21 -10.37 -1.07 -3.71
N ASP A 22 -10.16 -1.13 -2.40
CA ASP A 22 -9.06 -0.42 -1.75
C ASP A 22 -7.80 -1.29 -1.57
N ILE A 23 -6.77 -0.69 -0.98
CA ILE A 23 -5.49 -1.35 -0.77
C ILE A 23 -5.59 -2.62 0.08
N SER A 24 -6.59 -2.75 0.96
CA SER A 24 -6.77 -3.94 1.78
C SER A 24 -7.20 -5.13 0.93
N THR A 25 -8.12 -4.93 -0.01
CA THR A 25 -8.52 -5.96 -0.99
C THR A 25 -7.33 -6.38 -1.85
N LEU A 26 -6.56 -5.42 -2.37
CA LEU A 26 -5.39 -5.70 -3.19
C LEU A 26 -4.35 -6.54 -2.42
N LYS A 27 -4.03 -6.16 -1.18
CA LYS A 27 -3.04 -6.90 -0.35
C LYS A 27 -3.46 -8.36 -0.11
N LEU A 28 -4.74 -8.62 0.16
CA LEU A 28 -5.25 -9.98 0.37
C LEU A 28 -5.12 -10.82 -0.90
N LYS A 29 -5.62 -10.30 -2.03
CA LYS A 29 -5.56 -11.01 -3.32
C LYS A 29 -4.13 -11.22 -3.84
N LEU A 30 -3.20 -10.32 -3.52
CA LEU A 30 -1.77 -10.50 -3.81
C LEU A 30 -1.13 -11.55 -2.89
N ALA A 31 -1.49 -11.60 -1.62
CA ALA A 31 -1.01 -12.62 -0.70
C ALA A 31 -1.44 -14.03 -1.14
N ASP A 32 -2.67 -14.20 -1.64
CA ASP A 32 -3.16 -15.46 -2.20
C ASP A 32 -2.36 -15.91 -3.45
N ARG A 33 -1.73 -14.96 -4.15
CA ARG A 33 -0.81 -15.19 -5.28
C ARG A 33 0.66 -15.34 -4.83
N GLY A 34 0.92 -15.42 -3.53
CA GLY A 34 2.29 -15.52 -2.98
C GLY A 34 3.12 -14.24 -3.08
N ILE A 35 2.49 -13.09 -3.35
CA ILE A 35 3.17 -11.80 -3.45
C ILE A 35 3.09 -11.07 -2.11
N ALA A 36 4.23 -10.95 -1.45
CA ALA A 36 4.34 -10.20 -0.20
C ALA A 36 4.34 -8.68 -0.45
N THR A 37 3.52 -7.98 0.32
CA THR A 37 3.49 -6.52 0.35
C THR A 37 3.75 -6.00 1.77
N SER A 38 4.09 -4.73 1.89
CA SER A 38 4.40 -4.10 3.18
C SER A 38 3.91 -2.65 3.27
N SER A 39 3.34 -2.29 4.41
CA SER A 39 2.91 -0.92 4.69
C SER A 39 4.09 -0.07 5.19
N HIS A 40 4.39 1.03 4.51
CA HIS A 40 5.43 1.99 4.87
C HIS A 40 4.87 3.42 4.83
N PHE A 41 4.58 4.08 5.95
CA PHE A 41 4.46 3.50 7.29
C PHE A 41 3.07 3.80 7.85
N THR A 42 2.71 3.07 8.91
CA THR A 42 1.54 3.43 9.72
C THR A 42 1.74 4.85 10.26
N PRO A 43 0.76 5.77 10.09
CA PRO A 43 0.83 7.09 10.71
C PRO A 43 1.09 6.96 12.21
N LEU A 44 2.09 7.70 12.71
CA LEU A 44 2.64 7.47 14.06
C LEU A 44 1.56 7.54 15.15
N TYR A 45 0.64 8.49 15.06
CA TYR A 45 -0.47 8.66 15.99
C TYR A 45 -1.42 7.44 16.09
N ARG A 46 -1.37 6.51 15.14
CA ARG A 46 -2.12 5.24 15.22
C ARG A 46 -1.44 4.19 16.08
N LEU A 47 -0.15 4.35 16.40
CA LEU A 47 0.55 3.44 17.29
C LEU A 47 0.05 3.64 18.73
N ALA A 48 -0.30 2.55 19.41
CA ALA A 48 -0.92 2.58 20.74
C ALA A 48 -0.11 3.39 21.78
N ILE A 49 1.21 3.50 21.61
CA ILE A 49 2.07 4.30 22.48
C ILE A 49 1.67 5.78 22.52
N PHE A 50 1.19 6.38 21.42
CA PHE A 50 0.80 7.79 21.41
C PHE A 50 -0.44 8.03 22.25
N SER A 51 -1.41 7.11 22.23
CA SER A 51 -2.56 7.19 23.14
C SER A 51 -2.11 7.05 24.62
N ARG A 52 -1.20 6.12 24.91
CA ARG A 52 -0.64 5.92 26.28
C ARG A 52 0.15 7.13 26.79
N LEU A 53 0.75 7.91 25.89
CA LEU A 53 1.46 9.15 26.20
C LEU A 53 0.52 10.36 26.32
N GLY A 54 -0.79 10.19 26.13
CA GLY A 54 -1.79 11.25 26.30
C GLY A 54 -1.98 12.16 25.08
N TYR A 55 -1.50 11.76 23.89
CA TYR A 55 -1.73 12.53 22.67
C TYR A 55 -3.23 12.48 22.26
N PRO A 56 -3.80 13.60 21.77
CA PRO A 56 -5.20 13.66 21.34
C PRO A 56 -5.37 13.05 19.95
N ILE A 57 -5.41 11.71 19.87
CA ILE A 57 -5.30 10.97 18.60
C ILE A 57 -6.35 11.37 17.56
N GLU A 58 -7.62 11.51 17.96
CA GLU A 58 -8.68 11.88 17.00
C GLU A 58 -8.48 13.29 16.43
N ALA A 59 -8.09 14.25 17.27
CA ALA A 59 -7.75 15.60 16.80
C ALA A 59 -6.55 15.59 15.84
N ILE A 60 -5.55 14.73 16.08
CA ILE A 60 -4.39 14.60 15.17
C ILE A 60 -4.82 14.00 13.82
N LYS A 61 -5.65 12.96 13.82
CA LYS A 61 -6.18 12.35 12.58
C LYS A 61 -6.90 13.37 11.71
N GLU A 62 -7.74 14.22 12.31
CA GLU A 62 -8.45 15.29 11.60
C GLU A 62 -7.51 16.28 10.91
N THR A 63 -6.32 16.53 11.48
CA THR A 63 -5.29 17.39 10.86
C THR A 63 -4.48 16.69 9.77
N CYS A 64 -4.60 15.37 9.63
CA CYS A 64 -3.77 14.53 8.75
C CYS A 64 -4.60 13.72 7.72
N PRO A 65 -5.60 14.28 7.03
CA PRO A 65 -6.54 13.52 6.20
C PRO A 65 -5.86 12.80 5.02
N VAL A 66 -4.79 13.37 4.47
CA VAL A 66 -4.02 12.75 3.38
C VAL A 66 -3.28 11.50 3.85
N ALA A 67 -2.69 11.54 5.06
CA ALA A 67 -2.01 10.38 5.62
C ALA A 67 -2.99 9.24 5.91
N GLU A 68 -4.17 9.58 6.44
CA GLU A 68 -5.26 8.63 6.69
C GLU A 68 -5.73 7.97 5.39
N GLN A 69 -6.00 8.77 4.37
CA GLN A 69 -6.46 8.29 3.06
C GLN A 69 -5.42 7.37 2.40
N LEU A 70 -4.15 7.79 2.35
CA LEU A 70 -3.09 7.01 1.72
C LEU A 70 -2.91 5.67 2.43
N PHE A 71 -2.73 5.71 3.75
CA PHE A 71 -2.43 4.53 4.56
C PHE A 71 -3.57 3.50 4.55
N LEU A 72 -4.82 3.96 4.71
CA LEU A 72 -5.96 3.06 4.83
C LEU A 72 -6.41 2.51 3.48
N HIS A 73 -6.27 3.27 2.39
CA HIS A 73 -7.01 2.97 1.16
C HIS A 73 -6.16 2.88 -0.10
N GLN A 74 -4.94 3.43 -0.14
CA GLN A 74 -4.26 3.65 -1.43
C GLN A 74 -2.88 3.00 -1.55
N ILE A 75 -2.06 2.99 -0.49
CA ILE A 75 -0.64 2.66 -0.63
C ILE A 75 -0.21 1.38 0.07
N THR A 76 0.60 0.59 -0.62
CA THR A 76 1.43 -0.49 -0.09
C THR A 76 2.76 -0.52 -0.84
N HIS A 77 3.70 -1.37 -0.44
CA HIS A 77 4.98 -1.52 -1.13
C HIS A 77 5.18 -2.95 -1.60
N ALA A 78 5.66 -3.09 -2.83
CA ALA A 78 6.13 -4.35 -3.39
C ALA A 78 7.60 -4.56 -3.03
N SER A 79 7.95 -5.80 -2.71
CA SER A 79 9.35 -6.18 -2.46
C SER A 79 10.04 -6.40 -3.81
N ILE A 80 11.03 -5.58 -4.15
CA ILE A 80 11.75 -5.66 -5.44
C ILE A 80 13.20 -6.16 -5.30
N TYR A 81 13.59 -6.55 -4.09
CA TYR A 81 14.95 -7.00 -3.79
C TYR A 81 15.16 -8.46 -4.13
N ALA A 82 16.32 -8.76 -4.73
CA ALA A 82 16.79 -10.11 -5.03
C ALA A 82 15.81 -10.94 -5.89
N LEU A 83 14.93 -10.29 -6.64
CA LEU A 83 14.08 -10.94 -7.62
C LEU A 83 14.86 -11.20 -8.91
N VAL A 84 14.73 -12.39 -9.47
CA VAL A 84 15.09 -12.64 -10.88
C VAL A 84 14.01 -12.06 -11.80
N ASN A 85 14.33 -11.87 -13.08
CA ASN A 85 13.43 -11.22 -14.03
C ASN A 85 12.07 -11.92 -14.13
N GLU A 86 12.06 -13.26 -14.10
CA GLU A 86 10.82 -14.05 -14.16
C GLU A 86 9.93 -13.78 -12.93
N GLN A 87 10.51 -13.59 -11.75
CA GLN A 87 9.77 -13.27 -10.53
C GLN A 87 9.24 -11.84 -10.55
N LEU A 88 10.02 -10.90 -11.09
CA LEU A 88 9.60 -9.51 -11.26
C LEU A 88 8.44 -9.41 -12.26
N GLU A 89 8.53 -10.12 -13.38
CA GLU A 89 7.48 -10.19 -14.39
C GLU A 89 6.22 -10.87 -13.86
N TYR A 90 6.36 -11.97 -13.12
CA TYR A 90 5.24 -12.60 -12.42
C TYR A 90 4.55 -11.63 -11.46
N MET A 91 5.33 -10.89 -10.65
CA MET A 91 4.79 -9.92 -9.71
C MET A 91 4.05 -8.79 -10.43
N ALA A 92 4.64 -8.22 -11.48
CA ALA A 92 4.03 -7.15 -12.25
C ALA A 92 2.71 -7.59 -12.90
N THR A 93 2.71 -8.74 -13.58
CA THR A 93 1.52 -9.31 -14.22
C THR A 93 0.43 -9.62 -13.19
N SER A 94 0.80 -10.26 -12.09
CA SER A 94 -0.14 -10.59 -11.01
C SER A 94 -0.79 -9.35 -10.39
N ILE A 95 -0.06 -8.23 -10.25
CA ILE A 95 -0.63 -6.96 -9.78
C ILE A 95 -1.70 -6.47 -10.76
N LEU A 96 -1.41 -6.46 -12.06
CA LEU A 96 -2.36 -6.02 -13.08
C LEU A 96 -3.60 -6.91 -13.14
N GLU A 97 -3.42 -8.23 -13.18
CA GLU A 97 -4.52 -9.20 -13.18
C GLU A 97 -5.39 -9.08 -11.93
N THR A 98 -4.79 -8.82 -10.76
CA THR A 98 -5.53 -8.59 -9.51
C THR A 98 -6.40 -7.34 -9.60
N ILE A 99 -5.87 -6.25 -10.17
CA ILE A 99 -6.64 -5.01 -10.37
C ILE A 99 -7.78 -5.24 -11.36
N GLU A 100 -7.55 -5.96 -12.46
CA GLU A 100 -8.62 -6.31 -13.40
C GLU A 100 -9.71 -7.17 -12.76
N GLU A 101 -9.33 -8.12 -11.91
CA GLU A 101 -10.26 -8.93 -11.13
C GLU A 101 -11.10 -8.06 -10.18
N MET A 102 -10.46 -7.19 -9.40
CA MET A 102 -11.15 -6.25 -8.51
C MET A 102 -12.12 -5.34 -9.28
N GLN A 103 -11.72 -4.88 -10.47
CA GLN A 103 -12.57 -4.08 -11.33
C GLN A 103 -13.80 -4.85 -11.82
N ARG A 104 -13.68 -6.14 -12.17
CA ARG A 104 -14.81 -6.96 -12.61
C ARG A 104 -15.80 -7.26 -11.47
N GLU A 105 -15.30 -7.50 -10.26
CA GLU A 105 -16.11 -7.80 -9.08
C GLU A 105 -16.89 -6.58 -8.54
N ALA A 106 -16.50 -5.38 -8.93
CA ALA A 106 -17.15 -4.14 -8.49
C ALA A 106 -18.49 -3.84 -9.21
N TRP A 107 -18.86 -4.62 -10.23
CA TRP A 107 -20.07 -4.45 -11.06
C TRP A 107 -21.08 -5.59 -10.90
#